data_AF-A0A967LXP1-F1
#
_entry.id   AF-A0A967LXP1-F1
#
_cell.length_a   1.000
_cell.length_b   1.000
_cell.length_c   1.000
_cell.angle_alpha   90.00
_cell.angle_beta   90.00
_cell.angle_gamma   90.00
#
_symmetry.space_group_name_H-M   'P 1'
#
loop_
_entity.id
_entity.type
_entity.pdbx_description
1 polymer ?
#
loop_
_entity_poly.entity_id
_entity_poly.type
_entity_poly.pdbx_seq_one_letter_code
_entity_poly.pdbx_strand_id
1 'polypeptide(L)'
;MRARAIQGGAEPRSDDATRAAIPAGRPSVAALVFLRGRDADGRLRELVAERAQARPVLGALAAALLNGRGYEPLGFRCPGDWSRERLGVGARAVREWARVWRALSELPLLREAVLAGEVSWTVARLIVGVVTPENEAACLETVRGRTVRAVEVLLRAVTAEHGSPAEMSQEERVPVRVACSPRVATKWAAALELARRMAGENLSAWECAEAIAAECVSAVGAPEMLEPARHRPPLPARSPEEERESGLRGELWPRLRWNARPSRKRDRLGRLACGLEDCSPRELDRRLRAAMAFLQQVDFEIGRILRQVVERKLYRELGFESFERYVEERLDLSPRTARRLVRLAR
;
A
#
# COMPACT_ATOMS: atom_id res chain seq x y z
N MET A 1 84.38 9.23 -6.50
CA MET A 1 84.63 7.78 -6.73
C MET A 1 83.33 7.05 -6.36
N ARG A 2 82.64 6.46 -7.37
CA ARG A 2 81.43 5.60 -7.30
C ARG A 2 80.15 6.24 -6.72
N ALA A 3 78.91 6.07 -7.17
CA ALA A 3 78.20 5.66 -8.40
C ALA A 3 76.78 5.22 -7.94
N ARG A 4 75.76 5.39 -8.81
CA ARG A 4 74.39 4.83 -8.78
C ARG A 4 73.34 5.57 -7.93
N ALA A 5 72.08 5.69 -8.33
CA ALA A 5 71.40 5.37 -9.59
C ALA A 5 70.07 6.14 -9.65
N ILE A 6 69.70 6.58 -10.85
CA ILE A 6 68.39 7.09 -11.20
C ILE A 6 67.47 5.90 -11.41
N GLN A 7 66.39 5.80 -10.63
CA GLN A 7 65.22 4.99 -10.98
C GLN A 7 63.98 5.85 -10.85
N GLY A 8 63.40 6.17 -12.01
CA GLY A 8 62.08 6.75 -12.11
C GLY A 8 61.02 5.71 -11.76
N GLY A 9 60.18 6.05 -10.80
CA GLY A 9 58.90 5.40 -10.53
C GLY A 9 57.81 6.46 -10.69
N ALA A 10 57.05 6.37 -11.78
CA ALA A 10 55.84 7.15 -11.96
C ALA A 10 54.78 6.65 -10.96
N GLU A 11 54.53 7.43 -9.91
CA GLU A 11 53.36 7.24 -9.05
C GLU A 11 52.10 7.69 -9.80
N PRO A 12 51.09 6.82 -9.95
CA PRO A 12 49.79 7.27 -10.44
C PRO A 12 49.12 8.09 -9.34
N ARG A 13 48.88 9.37 -9.64
CA ARG A 13 48.03 10.28 -8.85
C ARG A 13 46.72 9.57 -8.54
N SER A 14 46.49 9.29 -7.26
CA SER A 14 45.22 8.83 -6.72
C SER A 14 44.21 9.98 -6.73
N ASP A 15 43.66 10.29 -7.89
CA ASP A 15 42.48 11.16 -8.06
C ASP A 15 41.19 10.40 -7.69
N ASP A 16 41.12 9.87 -6.47
CA ASP A 16 39.89 9.24 -5.96
C ASP A 16 39.50 9.74 -4.56
N ALA A 17 39.60 11.06 -4.39
CA ALA A 17 39.02 11.75 -3.26
C ALA A 17 38.01 12.79 -3.74
N THR A 18 36.76 12.58 -3.33
CA THR A 18 35.67 13.58 -3.26
C THR A 18 34.74 13.66 -4.48
N ARG A 19 34.18 12.51 -4.90
CA ARG A 19 32.75 12.53 -5.31
C ARG A 19 31.93 12.76 -4.04
N ALA A 20 31.80 14.02 -3.66
CA ALA A 20 30.89 14.47 -2.63
C ALA A 20 29.52 13.85 -2.89
N ALA A 21 29.08 12.98 -1.97
CA ALA A 21 27.74 12.44 -1.95
C ALA A 21 26.77 13.63 -1.90
N ILE A 22 26.13 13.92 -3.03
CA ILE A 22 25.07 14.93 -3.12
C ILE A 22 24.06 14.58 -2.03
N PRO A 23 23.78 15.48 -1.07
CA PRO A 23 22.83 15.19 -0.01
C PRO A 23 21.50 14.84 -0.69
N ALA A 24 20.86 13.75 -0.23
CA ALA A 24 19.53 13.33 -0.67
C ALA A 24 18.46 14.35 -0.23
N GLY A 25 18.55 15.56 -0.77
CA GLY A 25 17.57 16.63 -0.68
C GLY A 25 16.51 16.45 -1.76
N ARG A 26 15.32 17.00 -1.50
CA ARG A 26 14.22 17.06 -2.46
C ARG A 26 14.76 17.56 -3.81
N PRO A 27 14.50 16.87 -4.95
CA PRO A 27 15.01 17.32 -6.24
C PRO A 27 14.49 18.73 -6.55
N SER A 28 15.40 19.63 -6.98
CA SER A 28 15.05 20.99 -7.40
C SER A 28 14.09 20.94 -8.59
N VAL A 29 13.34 22.02 -8.83
CA VAL A 29 12.42 22.12 -9.99
C VAL A 29 13.21 21.91 -11.29
N ALA A 30 14.42 22.45 -11.39
CA ALA A 30 15.31 22.24 -12.54
C ALA A 30 15.70 20.76 -12.73
N ALA A 31 15.99 20.02 -11.64
CA ALA A 31 16.31 18.60 -11.72
C ALA A 31 15.13 17.74 -12.23
N LEU A 32 13.89 18.17 -11.96
CA LEU A 32 12.69 17.50 -12.49
C LEU A 32 12.45 17.79 -13.98
N VAL A 33 12.82 18.98 -14.46
CA VAL A 33 12.69 19.37 -15.88
C VAL A 33 13.63 18.55 -16.77
N PHE A 34 14.84 18.26 -16.31
CA PHE A 34 15.83 17.44 -17.06
C PHE A 34 15.79 15.94 -16.73
N LEU A 35 14.80 15.50 -15.94
CA LEU A 35 14.70 14.11 -15.51
C LEU A 35 14.58 13.18 -16.73
N ARG A 36 15.48 12.20 -16.88
CA ARG A 36 15.36 11.14 -17.90
C ARG A 36 14.48 10.01 -17.38
N GLY A 37 13.87 9.22 -18.27
CA GLY A 37 13.04 8.08 -17.85
C GLY A 37 13.75 7.11 -16.90
N ARG A 38 15.04 6.80 -17.13
CA ARG A 38 15.81 5.92 -16.22
C ARG A 38 16.03 6.49 -14.83
N ASP A 39 16.29 7.79 -14.72
CA ASP A 39 16.50 8.46 -13.43
C ASP A 39 15.18 8.53 -12.64
N ALA A 40 14.08 8.82 -13.36
CA ALA A 40 12.74 8.77 -12.79
C ALA A 40 12.40 7.37 -12.25
N ASP A 41 12.68 6.33 -13.04
CA ASP A 41 12.44 4.95 -12.68
C ASP A 41 13.22 4.52 -11.43
N GLY A 42 14.53 4.77 -11.41
CA GLY A 42 15.38 4.46 -10.26
C GLY A 42 14.86 5.12 -8.99
N ARG A 43 14.58 6.43 -9.05
CA ARG A 43 14.10 7.18 -7.88
C ARG A 43 12.70 6.74 -7.43
N LEU A 44 11.80 6.44 -8.37
CA LEU A 44 10.46 5.93 -8.04
C LEU A 44 10.55 4.59 -7.31
N ARG A 45 11.43 3.68 -7.75
CA ARG A 45 11.61 2.38 -7.09
C ARG A 45 12.19 2.51 -5.68
N GLU A 46 13.14 3.41 -5.46
CA GLU A 46 13.62 3.74 -4.10
C GLU A 46 12.48 4.23 -3.21
N LEU A 47 11.69 5.19 -3.70
CA LEU A 47 10.58 5.76 -2.94
C LEU A 47 9.49 4.74 -2.67
N VAL A 48 9.17 3.86 -3.62
CA VAL A 48 8.21 2.77 -3.42
C VAL A 48 8.71 1.79 -2.36
N ALA A 49 10.00 1.48 -2.33
CA ALA A 49 10.59 0.65 -1.28
C ALA A 49 10.54 1.35 0.09
N GLU A 50 10.88 2.63 0.17
CA GLU A 50 10.73 3.46 1.38
C GLU A 50 9.27 3.46 1.87
N ARG A 51 8.32 3.62 0.94
CA ARG A 51 6.87 3.59 1.21
C ARG A 51 6.42 2.25 1.79
N ALA A 52 6.92 1.14 1.25
CA ALA A 52 6.56 -0.20 1.70
C ALA A 52 6.99 -0.45 3.16
N GLN A 53 8.17 0.06 3.55
CA GLN A 53 8.72 -0.11 4.90
C GLN A 53 7.96 0.67 5.98
N ALA A 54 7.24 1.74 5.62
CA ALA A 54 6.47 2.52 6.59
C ALA A 54 5.27 1.75 7.17
N ARG A 55 4.69 0.82 6.39
CA ARG A 55 3.45 0.12 6.78
C ARG A 55 3.62 -0.84 7.97
N PRO A 56 4.67 -1.69 8.02
CA PRO A 56 4.96 -2.49 9.21
C PRO A 56 5.15 -1.66 10.48
N VAL A 57 5.87 -0.55 10.39
CA VAL A 57 6.09 0.37 11.52
C VAL A 57 4.77 0.98 12.01
N LEU A 58 3.91 1.43 11.09
CA LEU A 58 2.57 1.91 11.44
C LEU A 58 1.73 0.82 12.11
N GLY A 59 1.81 -0.41 11.62
CA GLY A 59 1.13 -1.57 12.22
C GLY A 59 1.60 -1.85 13.65
N ALA A 60 2.90 -1.86 13.88
CA ALA A 60 3.50 -2.08 15.19
C ALA A 60 3.05 -1.03 16.21
N LEU A 61 3.20 0.25 15.85
CA LEU A 61 2.81 1.35 16.73
C LEU A 61 1.30 1.39 16.97
N ALA A 62 0.49 1.14 15.94
CA ALA A 62 -0.96 1.06 16.08
C ALA A 62 -1.37 -0.09 17.00
N ALA A 63 -0.73 -1.26 16.88
CA ALA A 63 -1.00 -2.41 17.75
C ALA A 63 -0.69 -2.09 19.22
N ALA A 64 0.47 -1.46 19.48
CA ALA A 64 0.87 -1.05 20.83
C ALA A 64 -0.10 -0.02 21.43
N LEU A 65 -0.40 1.07 20.70
CA LEU A 65 -1.28 2.13 21.20
C LEU A 65 -2.70 1.64 21.44
N LEU A 66 -3.26 0.82 20.54
CA LEU A 66 -4.60 0.27 20.70
C LEU A 66 -4.67 -0.78 21.82
N ASN A 67 -3.61 -1.56 22.06
CA ASN A 67 -3.58 -2.55 23.13
C ASN A 67 -3.61 -1.87 24.51
N GLY A 68 -2.81 -0.82 24.69
CA GLY A 68 -2.76 -0.05 25.94
C GLY A 68 -3.85 1.01 26.10
N ARG A 69 -4.85 1.06 25.19
CA ARG A 69 -5.84 2.15 25.13
C ARG A 69 -5.22 3.55 25.21
N GLY A 70 -4.05 3.72 24.58
CA GLY A 70 -3.23 4.93 24.71
C GLY A 70 -3.89 6.23 24.22
N TYR A 71 -5.03 6.15 23.54
CA TYR A 71 -5.84 7.31 23.18
C TYR A 71 -6.59 7.92 24.38
N GLU A 72 -6.92 7.16 25.43
CA GLU A 72 -7.66 7.68 26.60
C GLU A 72 -6.82 8.67 27.43
N PRO A 73 -5.55 8.36 27.81
CA PRO A 73 -4.70 9.31 28.53
C PRO A 73 -4.28 10.54 27.69
N LEU A 74 -4.50 10.49 26.37
CA LEU A 74 -4.32 11.63 25.47
C LEU A 74 -5.55 12.53 25.38
N GLY A 75 -6.61 12.20 26.12
CA GLY A 75 -7.86 12.97 26.19
C GLY A 75 -8.91 12.59 25.15
N PHE A 76 -8.76 11.46 24.44
CA PHE A 76 -9.72 11.02 23.43
C PHE A 76 -10.64 9.94 23.98
N ARG A 77 -11.95 10.09 23.73
CA ARG A 77 -12.98 9.12 24.17
C ARG A 77 -12.85 7.77 23.46
N CYS A 78 -12.50 7.77 22.18
CA CYS A 78 -12.40 6.53 21.40
C CYS A 78 -11.26 6.58 20.36
N PRO A 79 -10.84 5.43 19.81
CA PRO A 79 -9.81 5.37 18.78
C PRO A 79 -10.14 6.17 17.52
N GLY A 80 -11.43 6.35 17.21
CA GLY A 80 -11.86 7.06 16.01
C GLY A 80 -11.68 8.57 16.08
N ASP A 81 -11.95 9.16 17.24
CA ASP A 81 -11.72 10.59 17.48
C ASP A 81 -10.22 10.87 17.39
N TRP A 82 -9.42 10.08 18.11
CA TRP A 82 -7.96 10.18 18.07
C TRP A 82 -7.39 10.01 16.66
N SER A 83 -7.76 8.95 15.92
CA SER A 83 -7.13 8.67 14.63
C SER A 83 -7.51 9.69 13.56
N ARG A 84 -8.74 10.21 13.57
CA ARG A 84 -9.17 11.26 12.64
C ARG A 84 -8.43 12.56 12.94
N GLU A 85 -8.38 12.96 14.21
CA GLU A 85 -7.73 14.20 14.65
C GLU A 85 -6.21 14.17 14.46
N ARG A 86 -5.54 13.11 14.93
CA ARG A 86 -4.07 13.05 14.99
C ARG A 86 -3.42 12.54 13.70
N LEU A 87 -4.10 11.67 12.96
CA LEU A 87 -3.51 10.96 11.81
C LEU A 87 -4.23 11.24 10.48
N GLY A 88 -5.41 11.86 10.51
CA GLY A 88 -6.23 12.10 9.30
C GLY A 88 -6.79 10.83 8.66
N VAL A 89 -6.88 9.72 9.42
CA VAL A 89 -7.40 8.43 8.93
C VAL A 89 -8.49 7.88 9.85
N GLY A 90 -9.42 7.11 9.28
CA GLY A 90 -10.48 6.49 10.07
C GLY A 90 -10.00 5.33 10.94
N ALA A 91 -10.67 5.09 12.07
CA ALA A 91 -10.34 4.02 13.02
C ALA A 91 -10.19 2.64 12.36
N ARG A 92 -11.02 2.36 11.35
CA ARG A 92 -10.97 1.09 10.61
C ARG A 92 -9.60 0.81 10.00
N ALA A 93 -8.96 1.84 9.42
CA ALA A 93 -7.63 1.69 8.83
C ALA A 93 -6.59 1.38 9.92
N VAL A 94 -6.62 2.10 11.04
CA VAL A 94 -5.68 1.89 12.14
C VAL A 94 -5.85 0.51 12.79
N ARG A 95 -7.10 0.09 13.02
CA ARG A 95 -7.42 -1.26 13.52
C ARG A 95 -6.95 -2.34 12.56
N GLU A 96 -7.12 -2.12 11.25
CA GLU A 96 -6.61 -3.05 10.24
C GLU A 96 -5.08 -3.15 10.29
N TRP A 97 -4.36 -2.03 10.45
CA TRP A 97 -2.90 -2.07 10.58
C TRP A 97 -2.46 -2.85 11.82
N ALA A 98 -3.10 -2.59 12.95
CA ALA A 98 -2.86 -3.32 14.20
C ALA A 98 -3.19 -4.81 14.07
N ARG A 99 -4.33 -5.16 13.45
CA ARG A 99 -4.75 -6.55 13.22
C ARG A 99 -3.69 -7.33 12.43
N VAL A 100 -3.23 -6.76 11.30
CA VAL A 100 -2.22 -7.40 10.46
C VAL A 100 -0.92 -7.58 11.22
N TRP A 101 -0.47 -6.55 11.96
CA TRP A 101 0.76 -6.67 12.75
C TRP A 101 0.68 -7.73 13.86
N ARG A 102 -0.46 -7.83 14.54
CA ARG A 102 -0.69 -8.87 15.56
C ARG A 102 -0.67 -10.27 14.94
N ALA A 103 -1.36 -10.46 13.81
CA ALA A 103 -1.33 -11.75 13.11
C ALA A 103 0.10 -12.12 12.65
N LEU A 104 0.88 -11.14 12.18
CA LEU A 104 2.30 -11.34 11.86
C LEU A 104 3.17 -11.68 13.09
N SER A 105 2.70 -11.42 14.32
CA SER A 105 3.47 -11.80 15.52
C SER A 105 3.43 -13.32 15.76
N GLU A 106 2.37 -13.99 15.28
CA GLU A 106 2.22 -15.46 15.31
C GLU A 106 2.78 -16.14 14.04
N LEU A 107 3.22 -15.34 13.05
CA LEU A 107 3.70 -15.79 11.74
C LEU A 107 5.10 -15.20 11.49
N PRO A 108 6.17 -15.75 12.12
CA PRO A 108 7.50 -15.17 12.11
C PRO A 108 8.15 -15.16 10.72
N LEU A 109 8.00 -16.19 9.89
CA LEU A 109 8.60 -16.24 8.55
C LEU A 109 7.99 -15.19 7.63
N LEU A 110 6.67 -15.04 7.66
CA LEU A 110 5.93 -14.04 6.91
C LEU A 110 6.24 -12.64 7.41
N ARG A 111 6.38 -12.46 8.73
CA ARG A 111 6.80 -11.18 9.33
C ARG A 111 8.18 -10.77 8.84
N GLU A 112 9.15 -11.67 8.86
CA GLU A 112 10.50 -11.41 8.35
C GLU A 112 10.46 -11.04 6.87
N ALA A 113 9.72 -11.79 6.05
CA ALA A 113 9.57 -11.49 4.62
C ALA A 113 8.93 -10.12 4.36
N VAL A 114 7.97 -9.70 5.19
CA VAL A 114 7.36 -8.35 5.12
C VAL A 114 8.35 -7.26 5.52
N LEU A 115 9.13 -7.47 6.58
CA LEU A 115 10.16 -6.52 7.05
C LEU A 115 11.36 -6.42 6.10
N ALA A 116 11.69 -7.53 5.42
CA ALA A 116 12.68 -7.60 4.35
C ALA A 116 12.19 -6.94 3.06
N GLY A 117 10.87 -6.84 2.86
CA GLY A 117 10.23 -6.31 1.66
C GLY A 117 10.04 -7.33 0.54
N GLU A 118 10.25 -8.62 0.81
CA GLU A 118 10.00 -9.73 -0.12
C GLU A 118 8.50 -9.92 -0.36
N VAL A 119 7.70 -9.71 0.68
CA VAL A 119 6.23 -9.74 0.65
C VAL A 119 5.69 -8.34 0.96
N SER A 120 4.78 -7.84 0.12
CA SER A 120 4.20 -6.52 0.35
C SER A 120 3.20 -6.56 1.51
N TRP A 121 3.08 -5.45 2.25
CA TRP A 121 2.09 -5.33 3.33
C TRP A 121 0.65 -5.64 2.86
N THR A 122 0.32 -5.26 1.62
CA THR A 122 -1.01 -5.51 1.05
C THR A 122 -1.23 -7.01 0.82
N VAL A 123 -0.23 -7.74 0.34
CA VAL A 123 -0.28 -9.21 0.23
C VAL A 123 -0.44 -9.83 1.61
N ALA A 124 0.41 -9.45 2.58
CA ALA A 124 0.32 -9.95 3.95
C ALA A 124 -1.08 -9.74 4.54
N ARG A 125 -1.65 -8.54 4.39
CA ARG A 125 -3.01 -8.21 4.86
C ARG A 125 -4.11 -9.10 4.29
N LEU A 126 -3.96 -9.60 3.07
CA LEU A 126 -4.91 -10.51 2.42
C LEU A 126 -4.80 -11.94 2.97
N ILE A 127 -3.58 -12.40 3.25
CA ILE A 127 -3.30 -13.81 3.57
C ILE A 127 -3.26 -14.11 5.07
N VAL A 128 -3.00 -13.13 5.95
CA VAL A 128 -2.89 -13.34 7.41
C VAL A 128 -4.14 -13.89 8.09
N GLY A 129 -5.29 -13.97 7.40
CA GLY A 129 -6.49 -14.65 7.91
C GLY A 129 -6.61 -16.13 7.51
N VAL A 130 -5.76 -16.60 6.60
CA VAL A 130 -5.79 -17.95 6.01
C VAL A 130 -4.49 -18.72 6.35
N VAL A 131 -3.40 -18.00 6.53
CA VAL A 131 -2.09 -18.57 6.88
C VAL A 131 -2.06 -18.95 8.35
N THR A 132 -1.60 -20.17 8.64
CA THR A 132 -1.34 -20.71 9.97
C THR A 132 0.16 -21.00 10.12
N PRO A 133 0.68 -21.15 11.35
CA PRO A 133 2.09 -21.48 11.56
C PRO A 133 2.55 -22.74 10.81
N GLU A 134 1.65 -23.73 10.65
CA GLU A 134 1.94 -25.00 9.98
C GLU A 134 2.10 -24.86 8.46
N ASN A 135 1.34 -23.93 7.84
CA ASN A 135 1.35 -23.72 6.39
C ASN A 135 2.17 -22.49 5.95
N GLU A 136 2.79 -21.79 6.91
CA GLU A 136 3.46 -20.52 6.70
C GLU A 136 4.55 -20.59 5.63
N ALA A 137 5.44 -21.59 5.71
CA ALA A 137 6.54 -21.77 4.77
C ALA A 137 6.05 -22.04 3.34
N ALA A 138 5.07 -22.94 3.18
CA ALA A 138 4.47 -23.26 1.88
C ALA A 138 3.74 -22.06 1.27
N CYS A 139 3.04 -21.29 2.12
CA CYS A 139 2.42 -20.04 1.69
C CYS A 139 3.47 -19.03 1.24
N LEU A 140 4.58 -18.89 1.97
CA LEU A 140 5.64 -17.95 1.66
C LEU A 140 6.27 -18.23 0.30
N GLU A 141 6.60 -19.48 -0.01
CA GLU A 141 7.09 -19.90 -1.33
C GLU A 141 6.09 -19.56 -2.44
N THR A 142 4.80 -19.63 -2.13
CA THR A 142 3.73 -19.26 -3.05
C THR A 142 3.64 -17.74 -3.23
N VAL A 143 3.75 -16.91 -2.19
CA VAL A 143 3.47 -15.47 -2.33
C VAL A 143 4.71 -14.61 -2.61
N ARG A 144 5.91 -15.14 -2.34
CA ARG A 144 7.18 -14.43 -2.58
C ARG A 144 7.28 -14.04 -4.05
N GLY A 145 7.65 -12.79 -4.31
CA GLY A 145 7.82 -12.31 -5.68
C GLY A 145 6.53 -12.16 -6.50
N ARG A 146 5.34 -12.48 -5.96
CA ARG A 146 4.05 -12.31 -6.68
C ARG A 146 3.40 -10.95 -6.45
N THR A 147 2.68 -10.43 -7.45
CA THR A 147 1.92 -9.18 -7.32
C THR A 147 0.69 -9.37 -6.44
N VAL A 148 0.12 -8.28 -5.90
CA VAL A 148 -1.12 -8.34 -5.11
C VAL A 148 -2.25 -9.01 -5.91
N ARG A 149 -2.36 -8.69 -7.20
CA ARG A 149 -3.39 -9.23 -8.08
C ARG A 149 -3.23 -10.75 -8.27
N ALA A 150 -2.00 -11.22 -8.49
CA ALA A 150 -1.73 -12.65 -8.61
C ALA A 150 -2.15 -13.40 -7.33
N VAL A 151 -1.86 -12.83 -6.15
CA VAL A 151 -2.30 -13.41 -4.87
C VAL A 151 -3.83 -13.38 -4.72
N GLU A 152 -4.51 -12.31 -5.13
CA GLU A 152 -5.99 -12.25 -5.11
C GLU A 152 -6.65 -13.29 -6.04
N VAL A 153 -5.99 -13.67 -7.13
CA VAL A 153 -6.47 -14.75 -8.02
C VAL A 153 -6.28 -16.10 -7.33
N LEU A 154 -5.10 -16.36 -6.75
CA LEU A 154 -4.82 -17.59 -6.01
C LEU A 154 -5.79 -17.78 -4.85
N LEU A 155 -6.03 -16.73 -4.05
CA LEU A 155 -6.98 -16.79 -2.95
C LEU A 155 -8.39 -17.10 -3.42
N ARG A 156 -8.83 -16.54 -4.55
CA ARG A 156 -10.14 -16.83 -5.13
C ARG A 156 -10.28 -18.29 -5.56
N ALA A 157 -9.24 -18.85 -6.18
CA ALA A 157 -9.20 -20.27 -6.53
C ALA A 157 -9.31 -21.16 -5.29
N VAL A 158 -8.49 -20.87 -4.25
CA VAL A 158 -8.53 -21.61 -2.99
C VAL A 158 -9.89 -21.53 -2.30
N THR A 159 -10.52 -20.34 -2.26
CA THR A 159 -11.87 -20.18 -1.67
C THR A 159 -12.96 -20.87 -2.48
N ALA A 160 -12.79 -20.99 -3.80
CA ALA A 160 -13.74 -21.70 -4.66
C ALA A 160 -13.58 -23.23 -4.52
N GLU A 161 -12.38 -23.72 -4.29
CA GLU A 161 -12.09 -25.15 -4.09
C GLU A 161 -12.48 -25.67 -2.69
N HIS A 162 -12.37 -24.83 -1.66
CA HIS A 162 -12.56 -25.28 -0.26
C HIS A 162 -13.99 -25.12 0.26
N GLY A 163 -14.90 -24.49 -0.50
CA GLY A 163 -16.18 -24.02 0.04
C GLY A 163 -15.93 -22.95 1.12
N SER A 164 -16.74 -21.90 1.16
CA SER A 164 -16.51 -20.88 2.19
C SER A 164 -16.89 -21.46 3.57
N PRO A 165 -16.14 -21.23 4.66
CA PRO A 165 -16.61 -21.58 6.01
C PRO A 165 -17.89 -20.84 6.43
N ALA A 166 -18.37 -19.92 5.58
CA ALA A 166 -19.69 -19.30 5.65
C ALA A 166 -20.85 -20.22 5.23
N GLU A 167 -20.60 -21.44 4.74
CA GLU A 167 -21.65 -22.40 4.36
C GLU A 167 -22.34 -23.07 5.57
N MET A 168 -21.88 -22.79 6.80
CA MET A 168 -22.57 -23.21 8.04
C MET A 168 -23.59 -22.19 8.58
N SER A 169 -23.79 -21.04 7.92
CA SER A 169 -24.94 -20.16 8.16
C SER A 169 -25.66 -19.90 6.84
N GLN A 170 -26.92 -20.31 6.73
CA GLN A 170 -27.73 -20.39 5.50
C GLN A 170 -28.11 -19.04 4.84
N GLU A 171 -27.20 -18.08 4.68
CA GLU A 171 -27.43 -16.92 3.81
C GLU A 171 -26.19 -16.60 2.97
N GLU A 172 -26.30 -16.88 1.66
CA GLU A 172 -25.29 -16.57 0.66
C GLU A 172 -25.08 -15.05 0.57
N ARG A 173 -23.95 -14.55 1.10
CA ARG A 173 -23.61 -13.12 1.03
C ARG A 173 -23.01 -12.77 -0.33
N VAL A 174 -23.82 -12.23 -1.24
CA VAL A 174 -23.36 -11.80 -2.57
C VAL A 174 -22.82 -10.36 -2.53
N PRO A 175 -21.58 -10.10 -3.01
CA PRO A 175 -21.05 -8.75 -3.09
C PRO A 175 -21.71 -7.94 -4.22
N VAL A 176 -22.61 -7.02 -3.87
CA VAL A 176 -23.25 -6.10 -4.83
C VAL A 176 -22.37 -4.87 -5.09
N ARG A 177 -22.07 -4.61 -6.37
CA ARG A 177 -21.36 -3.39 -6.81
C ARG A 177 -22.28 -2.52 -7.64
N VAL A 178 -22.69 -1.38 -7.10
CA VAL A 178 -23.51 -0.39 -7.81
C VAL A 178 -22.63 0.69 -8.43
N ALA A 179 -22.62 0.77 -9.76
CA ALA A 179 -21.98 1.87 -10.47
C ALA A 179 -22.80 3.15 -10.26
N CYS A 180 -22.19 4.19 -9.69
CA CYS A 180 -22.88 5.45 -9.42
C CYS A 180 -21.97 6.66 -9.71
N SER A 181 -22.60 7.81 -9.98
CA SER A 181 -21.89 9.07 -10.15
C SER A 181 -21.32 9.56 -8.80
N PRO A 182 -20.28 10.41 -8.78
CA PRO A 182 -19.73 10.96 -7.53
C PRO A 182 -20.79 11.64 -6.65
N ARG A 183 -21.74 12.33 -7.27
CA ARG A 183 -22.86 12.99 -6.56
C ARG A 183 -23.75 11.98 -5.85
N VAL A 184 -24.05 10.84 -6.47
CA VAL A 184 -24.84 9.76 -5.87
C VAL A 184 -24.05 9.08 -4.76
N ALA A 185 -22.75 8.83 -4.95
CA ALA A 185 -21.90 8.25 -3.91
C ALA A 185 -21.84 9.12 -2.63
N THR A 186 -21.78 10.45 -2.78
CA THR A 186 -21.82 11.38 -1.63
C THR A 186 -23.17 11.33 -0.91
N LYS A 187 -24.29 11.34 -1.66
CA LYS A 187 -25.63 11.21 -1.08
C LYS A 187 -25.82 9.87 -0.37
N TRP A 188 -25.30 8.80 -0.95
CA TRP A 188 -25.30 7.46 -0.35
C TRP A 188 -24.54 7.44 0.97
N ALA A 189 -23.33 8.00 1.02
CA ALA A 189 -22.57 8.08 2.25
C ALA A 189 -23.29 8.87 3.37
N ALA A 190 -23.99 9.95 3.00
CA ALA A 190 -24.80 10.73 3.93
C ALA A 190 -26.04 9.95 4.42
N ALA A 191 -26.70 9.20 3.54
CA ALA A 191 -27.86 8.38 3.89
C ALA A 191 -27.48 7.23 4.83
N LEU A 192 -26.33 6.57 4.62
CA LEU A 192 -25.81 5.54 5.54
C LEU A 192 -25.56 6.10 6.94
N GLU A 193 -25.00 7.32 7.03
CA GLU A 193 -24.76 7.98 8.31
C GLU A 193 -26.08 8.35 9.01
N LEU A 194 -27.08 8.82 8.26
CA LEU A 194 -28.40 9.14 8.80
C LEU A 194 -29.10 7.88 9.32
N ALA A 195 -29.07 6.78 8.57
CA ALA A 195 -29.67 5.50 8.97
C ALA A 195 -29.10 4.98 10.29
N ARG A 196 -27.77 5.04 10.47
CA ARG A 196 -27.13 4.67 11.75
C ARG A 196 -27.56 5.54 12.92
N ARG A 197 -27.70 6.85 12.70
CA ARG A 197 -28.16 7.78 13.73
C ARG A 197 -29.60 7.51 14.13
N MET A 198 -30.47 7.23 13.16
CA MET A 198 -31.86 6.89 13.40
C MET A 198 -32.01 5.55 14.13
N ALA A 199 -31.19 4.56 13.79
CA ALA A 199 -31.17 3.27 14.46
C ALA A 199 -30.54 3.30 15.87
N GLY A 200 -29.78 4.36 16.19
CA GLY A 200 -29.05 4.47 17.47
C GLY A 200 -27.86 3.52 17.60
N GLU A 201 -27.51 2.79 16.54
CA GLU A 201 -26.43 1.80 16.51
C GLU A 201 -25.62 1.85 15.21
N ASN A 202 -24.41 1.27 15.24
CA ASN A 202 -23.48 1.33 14.12
C ASN A 202 -23.73 0.20 13.11
N LEU A 203 -24.87 0.27 12.42
CA LEU A 203 -25.29 -0.67 11.38
C LEU A 203 -24.24 -0.86 10.27
N SER A 204 -24.17 -2.09 9.76
CA SER A 204 -23.42 -2.42 8.57
C SER A 204 -24.07 -1.80 7.32
N ALA A 205 -23.32 -1.73 6.21
CA ALA A 205 -23.79 -1.02 5.02
C ALA A 205 -25.03 -1.65 4.36
N TRP A 206 -25.25 -2.96 4.53
CA TRP A 206 -26.41 -3.65 3.96
C TRP A 206 -27.66 -3.45 4.82
N GLU A 207 -27.55 -3.48 6.16
CA GLU A 207 -28.67 -3.15 7.07
C GLU A 207 -29.13 -1.70 6.87
N CYS A 208 -28.19 -0.76 6.71
CA CYS A 208 -28.55 0.60 6.32
C CYS A 208 -29.24 0.65 4.96
N ALA A 209 -28.78 -0.14 3.98
CA ALA A 209 -29.38 -0.16 2.66
C ALA A 209 -30.81 -0.69 2.69
N GLU A 210 -31.07 -1.73 3.49
CA GLU A 210 -32.38 -2.29 3.73
C GLU A 210 -33.30 -1.29 4.43
N ALA A 211 -32.85 -0.64 5.51
CA ALA A 211 -33.63 0.39 6.21
C ALA A 211 -33.98 1.58 5.29
N ILE A 212 -33.03 2.02 4.47
CA ILE A 212 -33.25 3.09 3.48
C ILE A 212 -34.24 2.62 2.40
N ALA A 213 -34.12 1.38 1.92
CA ALA A 213 -35.02 0.82 0.93
C ALA A 213 -36.44 0.67 1.48
N ALA A 214 -36.59 0.19 2.71
CA ALA A 214 -37.87 0.09 3.41
C ALA A 214 -38.54 1.45 3.52
N GLU A 215 -37.82 2.49 3.97
CA GLU A 215 -38.32 3.85 4.05
C GLU A 215 -38.74 4.39 2.67
N CYS A 216 -37.92 4.19 1.64
CA CYS A 216 -38.26 4.60 0.27
C CYS A 216 -39.50 3.89 -0.29
N VAL A 217 -39.62 2.57 -0.06
CA VAL A 217 -40.78 1.78 -0.50
C VAL A 217 -42.04 2.21 0.25
N SER A 218 -41.93 2.49 1.55
CA SER A 218 -43.04 3.03 2.35
C SER A 218 -43.47 4.43 1.90
N ALA A 219 -42.52 5.29 1.51
CA ALA A 219 -42.81 6.67 1.13
C ALA A 219 -43.31 6.83 -0.33
N VAL A 220 -42.82 5.99 -1.25
CA VAL A 220 -43.03 6.16 -2.70
C VAL A 220 -43.89 5.03 -3.31
N GLY A 221 -44.17 3.97 -2.55
CA GLY A 221 -44.79 2.74 -3.05
C GLY A 221 -43.76 1.78 -3.65
N ALA A 222 -44.08 0.48 -3.67
CA ALA A 222 -43.21 -0.51 -4.31
C ALA A 222 -43.09 -0.18 -5.82
N PRO A 223 -41.87 -0.07 -6.36
CA PRO A 223 -41.72 0.16 -7.80
C PRO A 223 -42.32 -1.02 -8.56
N GLU A 224 -43.12 -0.73 -9.59
CA GLU A 224 -43.42 -1.70 -10.64
C GLU A 224 -42.08 -2.25 -11.14
N MET A 225 -41.90 -3.58 -11.16
CA MET A 225 -40.61 -4.20 -11.45
C MET A 225 -40.06 -3.65 -12.77
N LEU A 226 -39.11 -2.72 -12.68
CA LEU A 226 -38.41 -2.21 -13.84
C LEU A 226 -37.69 -3.38 -14.49
N GLU A 227 -37.99 -3.61 -15.78
CA GLU A 227 -37.22 -4.48 -16.67
C GLU A 227 -35.73 -4.37 -16.31
N PRO A 228 -35.06 -5.51 -16.00
CA PRO A 228 -33.68 -5.48 -15.55
C PRO A 228 -32.83 -4.71 -16.56
N ALA A 229 -32.27 -3.59 -16.10
CA ALA A 229 -31.47 -2.71 -16.94
C ALA A 229 -30.42 -3.56 -17.69
N ARG A 230 -30.38 -3.42 -19.02
CA ARG A 230 -29.48 -4.16 -19.92
C ARG A 230 -28.11 -4.32 -19.26
N HIS A 231 -27.76 -5.57 -18.96
CA HIS A 231 -26.51 -5.97 -18.36
C HIS A 231 -25.37 -5.27 -19.12
N ARG A 232 -24.70 -4.30 -18.50
CA ARG A 232 -23.46 -3.78 -19.06
C ARG A 232 -22.47 -4.94 -18.96
N PRO A 233 -21.89 -5.43 -20.06
CA PRO A 233 -20.93 -6.51 -19.96
C PRO A 233 -19.79 -6.05 -19.03
N PRO A 234 -19.30 -6.93 -18.14
CA PRO A 234 -18.09 -6.64 -17.40
C PRO A 234 -16.99 -6.25 -18.39
N LEU A 235 -16.12 -5.31 -17.99
CA LEU A 235 -14.90 -5.02 -18.73
C LEU A 235 -14.23 -6.35 -19.10
N PRO A 236 -13.76 -6.53 -20.35
CA PRO A 236 -13.18 -7.79 -20.78
C PRO A 236 -12.09 -8.19 -19.80
N ALA A 237 -12.22 -9.39 -19.23
CA ALA A 237 -11.14 -10.02 -18.49
C ALA A 237 -9.97 -10.20 -19.46
N ARG A 238 -8.74 -9.94 -18.97
CA ARG A 238 -7.53 -10.29 -19.73
C ARG A 238 -7.50 -11.79 -19.96
N SER A 239 -6.82 -12.25 -21.02
CA SER A 239 -6.76 -13.68 -21.29
C SER A 239 -6.04 -14.40 -20.13
N PRO A 240 -6.37 -15.67 -19.85
CA PRO A 240 -5.69 -16.46 -18.81
C PRO A 240 -4.18 -16.56 -19.00
N GLU A 241 -3.70 -16.43 -20.25
CA GLU A 241 -2.28 -16.42 -20.60
C GLU A 241 -1.61 -15.09 -20.22
N GLU A 242 -2.26 -13.95 -20.46
CA GLU A 242 -1.82 -12.62 -19.97
C GLU A 242 -1.85 -12.52 -18.43
N GLU A 243 -2.73 -13.28 -17.76
CA GLU A 243 -2.82 -13.33 -16.30
C GLU A 243 -1.74 -14.22 -15.65
N ARG A 244 -1.23 -15.22 -16.37
CA ARG A 244 -0.15 -16.12 -15.91
C ARG A 244 1.24 -15.47 -15.99
N GLU A 245 1.50 -14.65 -17.01
CA GLU A 245 2.81 -13.99 -17.19
C GLU A 245 3.11 -12.87 -16.18
N SER A 246 2.11 -12.35 -15.47
CA SER A 246 2.27 -11.26 -14.49
C SER A 246 2.86 -11.71 -13.13
N GLY A 247 3.27 -12.96 -13.01
CA GLY A 247 3.47 -13.63 -11.71
C GLY A 247 4.79 -13.40 -10.99
N LEU A 248 5.88 -13.05 -11.68
CA LEU A 248 7.24 -13.01 -11.08
C LEU A 248 7.91 -11.64 -11.24
N ARG A 249 8.11 -10.95 -10.10
CA ARG A 249 8.64 -9.58 -9.96
C ARG A 249 10.04 -9.31 -10.56
N GLY A 250 10.81 -10.33 -10.94
CA GLY A 250 12.25 -10.22 -11.18
C GLY A 250 12.76 -10.36 -12.62
N GLU A 251 12.01 -10.99 -13.51
CA GLU A 251 12.61 -11.58 -14.73
C GLU A 251 12.41 -10.76 -16.01
N LEU A 252 11.46 -9.84 -16.02
CA LEU A 252 11.00 -9.22 -17.26
C LEU A 252 11.92 -8.10 -17.80
N TRP A 253 12.81 -7.50 -16.99
CA TRP A 253 13.71 -6.40 -17.45
C TRP A 253 15.18 -6.50 -16.99
N PRO A 254 15.99 -7.42 -17.57
CA PRO A 254 17.40 -7.61 -17.21
C PRO A 254 18.30 -6.40 -17.47
N ARG A 255 17.95 -5.54 -18.44
CA ARG A 255 18.74 -4.33 -18.80
C ARG A 255 18.45 -3.12 -17.91
N LEU A 256 17.43 -3.19 -17.06
CA LEU A 256 17.07 -2.17 -16.07
C LEU A 256 17.19 -2.73 -14.64
N ARG A 257 18.15 -3.66 -14.43
CA ARG A 257 18.41 -4.31 -13.14
C ARG A 257 18.71 -3.27 -12.07
N TRP A 258 18.15 -3.52 -10.90
CA TRP A 258 18.26 -2.65 -9.73
C TRP A 258 18.93 -3.42 -8.60
N ASN A 259 19.99 -2.83 -8.05
CA ASN A 259 20.57 -3.27 -6.79
C ASN A 259 20.03 -2.35 -5.69
N ALA A 260 19.04 -2.82 -4.93
CA ALA A 260 18.50 -2.06 -3.81
C ALA A 260 19.60 -1.85 -2.76
N ARG A 261 20.23 -0.69 -2.76
CA ARG A 261 21.11 -0.30 -1.66
C ARG A 261 20.24 0.05 -0.45
N PRO A 262 20.55 -0.45 0.76
CA PRO A 262 19.85 -0.03 1.96
C PRO A 262 20.01 1.49 2.12
N SER A 263 18.88 2.22 2.16
CA SER A 263 18.89 3.68 2.32
C SER A 263 18.92 4.04 3.80
N ARG A 264 19.66 5.09 4.18
CA ARG A 264 19.72 5.63 5.57
C ARG A 264 18.35 5.96 6.19
N LYS A 265 17.30 6.08 5.36
CA LYS A 265 15.91 6.32 5.79
C LYS A 265 15.27 5.06 6.38
N ARG A 266 15.67 3.85 5.96
CA ARG A 266 15.24 2.57 6.55
C ARG A 266 15.53 2.54 8.05
N ASP A 267 16.72 2.98 8.44
CA ASP A 267 17.16 2.99 9.83
C ASP A 267 16.32 3.96 10.69
N ARG A 268 15.86 5.08 10.12
CA ARG A 268 14.98 6.04 10.83
C ARG A 268 13.61 5.44 11.14
N LEU A 269 13.01 4.73 10.18
CA LEU A 269 11.73 4.06 10.38
C LEU A 269 11.84 2.92 11.39
N GLY A 270 12.89 2.11 11.31
CA GLY A 270 13.15 1.02 12.25
C GLY A 270 13.19 1.51 13.71
N ARG A 271 13.89 2.63 13.97
CA ARG A 271 13.96 3.24 15.31
C ARG A 271 12.62 3.65 15.90
N LEU A 272 11.60 3.95 15.08
CA LEU A 272 10.26 4.27 15.61
C LEU A 272 9.58 3.04 16.21
N ALA A 273 9.87 1.84 15.69
CA ALA A 273 9.24 0.60 16.14
C ALA A 273 10.01 -0.13 17.26
N CYS A 274 11.15 0.40 17.74
CA CYS A 274 11.94 -0.23 18.80
C CYS A 274 11.41 0.12 20.20
N GLY A 275 11.41 -0.85 21.12
CA GLY A 275 11.06 -0.67 22.53
C GLY A 275 9.66 -0.10 22.71
N LEU A 276 8.65 -0.83 22.24
CA LEU A 276 7.25 -0.40 22.30
C LEU A 276 6.57 -0.80 23.62
N GLU A 277 7.12 -1.79 24.31
CA GLU A 277 6.56 -2.41 25.52
C GLU A 277 6.41 -1.39 26.66
N ASP A 278 7.43 -0.54 26.85
CA ASP A 278 7.48 0.45 27.94
C ASP A 278 7.17 1.89 27.46
N CYS A 279 6.59 2.01 26.28
CA CYS A 279 6.47 3.28 25.59
C CYS A 279 5.22 4.04 26.06
N SER A 280 5.39 5.26 26.59
CA SER A 280 4.25 6.06 27.04
C SER A 280 3.25 6.34 25.90
N PRO A 281 1.95 6.52 26.19
CA PRO A 281 0.95 6.84 25.16
C PRO A 281 1.28 8.08 24.32
N ARG A 282 1.86 9.12 24.95
CA ARG A 282 2.32 10.35 24.25
C ARG A 282 3.45 10.05 23.27
N GLU A 283 4.35 9.16 23.64
CA GLU A 283 5.47 8.77 22.79
C GLU A 283 4.99 7.90 21.61
N LEU A 284 4.10 6.94 21.85
CA LEU A 284 3.46 6.15 20.79
C LEU A 284 2.73 7.03 19.78
N ASP A 285 1.94 8.01 20.25
CA ASP A 285 1.26 8.98 19.38
C ASP A 285 2.25 9.82 18.56
N ARG A 286 3.32 10.33 19.18
CA ARG A 286 4.37 11.09 18.50
C ARG A 286 5.03 10.26 17.40
N ARG A 287 5.38 9.00 17.68
CA ARG A 287 6.01 8.08 16.72
C ARG A 287 5.05 7.70 15.58
N LEU A 288 3.76 7.49 15.86
CA LEU A 288 2.73 7.27 14.85
C LEU A 288 2.60 8.45 13.90
N ARG A 289 2.53 9.67 14.44
CA ARG A 289 2.50 10.89 13.63
C ARG A 289 3.77 11.06 12.79
N ALA A 290 4.94 10.75 13.34
CA ALA A 290 6.19 10.79 12.59
C ALA A 290 6.22 9.77 11.43
N ALA A 291 5.76 8.53 11.67
CA ALA A 291 5.66 7.50 10.64
C ALA A 291 4.63 7.88 9.55
N MET A 292 3.50 8.47 9.94
CA MET A 292 2.50 8.99 9.00
C MET A 292 3.04 10.15 8.16
N ALA A 293 3.73 11.10 8.78
CA ALA A 293 4.35 12.22 8.08
C ALA A 293 5.43 11.75 7.09
N PHE A 294 6.21 10.74 7.45
CA PHE A 294 7.15 10.10 6.53
C PHE A 294 6.43 9.49 5.33
N LEU A 295 5.36 8.71 5.56
CA LEU A 295 4.59 8.08 4.49
C LEU A 295 3.98 9.13 3.55
N GLN A 296 3.42 10.22 4.09
CA GLN A 296 2.85 11.32 3.32
C GLN A 296 3.91 12.05 2.49
N GLN A 297 5.09 12.30 3.06
CA GLN A 297 6.22 12.91 2.34
C GLN A 297 6.68 12.03 1.16
N VAL A 298 6.80 10.72 1.37
CA VAL A 298 7.17 9.76 0.31
C VAL A 298 6.07 9.69 -0.75
N ASP A 299 4.80 9.59 -0.36
CA ASP A 299 3.66 9.59 -1.29
C ASP A 299 3.64 10.86 -2.17
N PHE A 300 3.95 12.02 -1.59
CA PHE A 300 4.06 13.28 -2.33
C PHE A 300 5.25 13.30 -3.31
N GLU A 301 6.42 12.82 -2.91
CA GLU A 301 7.58 12.71 -3.80
C GLU A 301 7.33 11.75 -4.97
N ILE A 302 6.71 10.59 -4.71
CA ILE A 302 6.26 9.65 -5.75
C ILE A 302 5.32 10.38 -6.71
N GLY A 303 4.32 11.08 -6.18
CA GLY A 303 3.36 11.83 -6.98
C GLY A 303 4.01 12.86 -7.90
N ARG A 304 4.99 13.63 -7.40
CA ARG A 304 5.73 14.63 -8.18
C ARG A 304 6.49 14.00 -9.35
N ILE A 305 7.15 12.87 -9.13
CA ILE A 305 7.91 12.21 -10.18
C ILE A 305 6.97 11.50 -11.18
N LEU A 306 5.94 10.81 -10.70
CA LEU A 306 4.94 10.19 -11.57
C LEU A 306 4.24 11.22 -12.46
N ARG A 307 4.02 12.43 -11.96
CA ARG A 307 3.47 13.54 -12.76
C ARG A 307 4.37 13.85 -13.95
N GLN A 308 5.69 13.98 -13.74
CA GLN A 308 6.66 14.17 -14.83
C GLN A 308 6.69 12.98 -15.79
N VAL A 309 6.63 11.75 -15.27
CA VAL A 309 6.57 10.53 -16.09
C VAL A 309 5.35 10.54 -17.02
N VAL A 310 4.19 10.98 -16.53
CA VAL A 310 2.96 11.07 -17.33
C VAL A 310 3.01 12.24 -18.32
N GLU A 311 3.31 13.45 -17.85
CA GLU A 311 3.31 14.69 -18.66
C GLU A 311 4.30 14.61 -19.83
N ARG A 312 5.46 14.01 -19.60
CA ARG A 312 6.54 13.89 -20.60
C ARG A 312 6.59 12.52 -21.26
N LYS A 313 5.64 11.63 -20.96
CA LYS A 313 5.58 10.24 -21.48
C LYS A 313 6.88 9.44 -21.29
N LEU A 314 7.61 9.66 -20.18
CA LEU A 314 8.91 9.02 -19.92
C LEU A 314 8.82 7.48 -19.85
N TYR A 315 7.64 6.93 -19.56
CA TYR A 315 7.38 5.49 -19.61
C TYR A 315 7.59 4.91 -21.03
N ARG A 316 7.37 5.70 -22.10
CA ARG A 316 7.66 5.29 -23.48
C ARG A 316 9.16 5.19 -23.74
N GLU A 317 9.97 6.10 -23.18
CA GLU A 317 11.44 6.03 -23.27
C GLU A 317 11.99 4.75 -22.61
N LEU A 318 11.29 4.27 -21.58
CA LEU A 318 11.60 3.04 -20.87
C LEU A 318 11.08 1.77 -21.59
N GLY A 319 10.35 1.92 -22.70
CA GLY A 319 9.82 0.83 -23.50
C GLY A 319 8.45 0.31 -23.06
N PHE A 320 7.73 0.99 -22.16
CA PHE A 320 6.40 0.58 -21.72
C PHE A 320 5.31 1.13 -22.64
N GLU A 321 4.31 0.30 -22.93
CA GLU A 321 3.18 0.67 -23.80
C GLU A 321 2.22 1.68 -23.17
N SER A 322 2.15 1.75 -21.85
CA SER A 322 1.28 2.67 -21.14
C SER A 322 1.83 3.01 -19.77
N PHE A 323 1.34 4.10 -19.20
CA PHE A 323 1.63 4.46 -17.82
C PHE A 323 1.14 3.37 -16.86
N GLU A 324 -0.01 2.77 -17.14
CA GLU A 324 -0.62 1.69 -16.36
C GLU A 324 0.28 0.45 -16.32
N ARG A 325 0.74 -0.02 -17.49
CA ARG A 325 1.71 -1.12 -17.61
C ARG A 325 2.98 -0.80 -16.82
N TYR A 326 3.52 0.41 -17.00
CA TYR A 326 4.69 0.86 -16.25
C TYR A 326 4.49 0.77 -14.73
N VAL A 327 3.44 1.37 -14.17
CA VAL A 327 3.27 1.39 -12.72
C VAL A 327 2.92 0.01 -12.13
N GLU A 328 2.19 -0.82 -12.85
CA GLU A 328 1.85 -2.18 -12.43
C GLU A 328 3.07 -3.10 -12.44
N GLU A 329 3.76 -3.19 -13.58
CA GLU A 329 4.85 -4.15 -13.78
C GLU A 329 6.15 -3.70 -13.14
N ARG A 330 6.41 -2.39 -13.14
CA ARG A 330 7.72 -1.84 -12.72
C ARG A 330 7.74 -1.37 -11.28
N LEU A 331 6.64 -0.76 -10.82
CA LEU A 331 6.56 -0.13 -9.50
C LEU A 331 5.67 -0.90 -8.51
N ASP A 332 4.97 -1.95 -8.94
CA ASP A 332 4.00 -2.69 -8.12
C ASP A 332 2.96 -1.76 -7.46
N LEU A 333 2.58 -0.71 -8.19
CA LEU A 333 1.53 0.22 -7.78
C LEU A 333 0.28 -0.03 -8.64
N SER A 334 -0.87 -0.16 -7.99
CA SER A 334 -2.13 -0.15 -8.75
C SER A 334 -2.29 1.18 -9.50
N PRO A 335 -2.81 1.18 -10.74
CA PRO A 335 -3.00 2.40 -11.52
C PRO A 335 -3.84 3.44 -10.79
N ARG A 336 -4.83 2.99 -10.02
CA ARG A 336 -5.66 3.85 -9.18
C ARG A 336 -4.82 4.57 -8.11
N THR A 337 -3.88 3.87 -7.48
CA THR A 337 -2.97 4.47 -6.50
C THR A 337 -2.00 5.44 -7.16
N ALA A 338 -1.36 5.05 -8.26
CA ALA A 338 -0.46 5.91 -9.01
C ALA A 338 -1.15 7.22 -9.45
N ARG A 339 -2.35 7.13 -10.06
CA ARG A 339 -3.17 8.28 -10.45
C ARG A 339 -3.63 9.13 -9.25
N ARG A 340 -3.83 8.54 -8.08
CA ARG A 340 -4.10 9.29 -6.84
C ARG A 340 -2.87 10.09 -6.42
N LEU A 341 -1.68 9.48 -6.40
CA LEU A 341 -0.43 10.15 -6.02
C LEU A 341 -0.11 11.32 -6.97
N VAL A 342 -0.29 11.13 -8.28
CA VAL A 342 -0.15 12.21 -9.28
C VAL A 342 -1.08 13.39 -8.96
N ARG A 343 -2.32 13.13 -8.54
CA ARG A 343 -3.28 14.19 -8.18
C ARG A 343 -2.94 14.90 -6.88
N LEU A 344 -2.39 14.18 -5.89
CA LEU A 344 -2.00 14.74 -4.60
C LEU A 344 -0.78 15.67 -4.68
N ALA A 345 0.04 15.51 -5.72
CA ALA A 345 1.22 16.33 -5.98
C ALA A 345 0.95 17.55 -6.89
N ARG A 346 -0.32 17.97 -6.99
CA ARG A 346 -0.73 19.11 -7.83
C ARG A 346 -0.40 20.45 -7.22
#